data_AF-A0A925A8I9-F1
#
_entry.id   AF-A0A925A8I9-F1
#
_cell.length_a   1.000
_cell.length_b   1.000
_cell.length_c   1.000
_cell.angle_alpha   90.00
_cell.angle_beta   90.00
_cell.angle_gamma   90.00
#
_symmetry.space_group_name_H-M   'P 1'
#
loop_
_entity.id
_entity.type
_entity.pdbx_description
1 polymer ?
#
loop_
_entity_poly.entity_id
_entity_poly.type
_entity_poly.pdbx_seq_one_letter_code
_entity_poly.pdbx_strand_id
1 'polypeptide(L)'
;MPQPRRPALASDDWMLEQQVRAELEAEAWRRLRCEVAAPAIEAPANDAASIDYHRSGNGLLKALVRFALGSFGAYLAWIAALDSQLGEFEVWLAISAGFILTLALSLVGPARGFVHLLAETARWGIIVGAAFGGLWLLLQGYA
;
A
#
# COMPACT_ATOMS: atom_id res chain seq x y z
N MET A 1 18.55 43.20 -29.14
CA MET A 1 17.59 42.34 -28.40
C MET A 1 17.01 41.34 -29.38
N PRO A 2 17.09 40.02 -29.13
CA PRO A 2 16.45 39.03 -30.01
C PRO A 2 14.93 39.08 -29.82
N GLN A 3 14.18 39.22 -30.92
CA GLN A 3 12.71 39.16 -30.88
C GLN A 3 12.25 37.74 -30.49
N PRO A 4 11.21 37.59 -29.65
CA PRO A 4 10.63 36.29 -29.37
C PRO A 4 9.98 35.73 -30.65
N ARG A 5 10.47 34.58 -31.13
CA ARG A 5 9.82 33.82 -32.21
C ARG A 5 8.41 33.47 -31.76
N ARG A 6 7.39 34.03 -32.41
CA ARG A 6 6.01 33.57 -32.24
C ARG A 6 5.92 32.11 -32.70
N PRO A 7 5.26 31.21 -31.95
CA PRO A 7 5.07 29.84 -32.41
C PRO A 7 4.24 29.86 -33.70
N ALA A 8 4.67 29.09 -34.70
CA ALA A 8 4.02 28.98 -36.01
C ALA A 8 2.75 28.11 -35.91
N LEU A 9 1.78 28.57 -35.14
CA LEU A 9 0.44 28.01 -35.11
C LEU A 9 -0.24 28.37 -36.44
N ALA A 10 -0.87 27.39 -37.10
CA ALA A 10 -1.52 27.52 -38.41
C ALA A 10 -0.59 27.77 -39.62
N SER A 11 0.69 27.40 -39.56
CA SER A 11 1.48 27.19 -40.78
C SER A 11 1.03 25.92 -41.51
N ASP A 12 1.26 25.84 -42.82
CA ASP A 12 0.93 24.65 -43.62
C ASP A 12 1.62 23.39 -43.07
N ASP A 13 2.88 23.50 -42.61
CA ASP A 13 3.60 22.42 -41.96
C ASP A 13 2.93 21.96 -40.66
N TRP A 14 2.46 22.92 -39.85
CA TRP A 14 1.76 22.62 -38.60
C TRP A 14 0.41 21.96 -38.88
N MET A 15 -0.33 22.43 -39.89
CA MET A 15 -1.60 21.82 -40.30
C MET A 15 -1.40 20.39 -40.82
N LEU A 16 -0.36 20.15 -41.63
CA LEU A 16 -0.04 18.82 -42.14
C LEU A 16 0.34 17.88 -40.99
N GLU A 17 1.11 18.35 -40.01
CA GLU A 17 1.43 17.57 -38.81
C GLU A 17 0.17 17.22 -38.00
N GLN A 18 -0.77 18.17 -37.83
CA GLN A 18 -2.04 17.91 -37.17
C GLN A 18 -2.90 16.91 -37.94
N GLN A 19 -2.94 17.01 -39.27
CA GLN A 19 -3.70 16.08 -40.11
C GLN A 19 -3.15 14.66 -40.04
N VAL A 20 -1.83 14.49 -40.13
CA VAL A 20 -1.19 13.17 -40.01
C VAL A 20 -1.43 12.58 -38.62
N ARG A 21 -1.35 13.38 -37.55
CA ARG A 21 -1.67 12.92 -36.19
C ARG A 21 -3.12 12.44 -36.08
N ALA A 22 -4.06 13.18 -36.65
CA ALA A 22 -5.47 12.81 -36.66
C ALA A 22 -5.74 11.52 -37.45
N GLU A 23 -5.06 11.30 -38.58
CA GLU A 23 -5.18 10.08 -39.38
C GLU A 23 -4.65 8.85 -38.63
N LEU A 24 -3.50 8.98 -37.96
CA LEU A 24 -2.91 7.91 -37.15
C LEU A 24 -3.80 7.55 -35.95
N GLU A 25 -4.35 8.54 -35.26
CA GLU A 25 -5.31 8.31 -34.17
C GLU A 25 -6.57 7.61 -34.70
N ALA A 26 -7.11 8.05 -35.83
CA ALA A 26 -8.29 7.43 -36.43
C ALA A 26 -8.05 5.97 -36.86
N GLU A 27 -6.85 5.63 -37.33
CA GLU A 27 -6.45 4.25 -37.62
C GLU A 27 -6.29 3.41 -36.37
N ALA A 28 -5.67 3.95 -35.31
CA ALA A 28 -5.56 3.27 -34.02
C ALA A 28 -6.96 2.95 -33.46
N TRP A 29 -7.90 3.90 -33.53
CA TRP A 29 -9.29 3.70 -33.13
C TRP A 29 -10.03 2.66 -33.98
N ARG A 30 -9.70 2.54 -35.27
CA ARG A 30 -10.24 1.48 -36.14
C ARG A 30 -9.68 0.11 -35.74
N ARG A 31 -8.37 -0.01 -35.52
CA ARG A 31 -7.73 -1.27 -35.08
C ARG A 31 -8.26 -1.72 -33.73
N LEU A 32 -8.36 -0.83 -32.76
CA LEU A 32 -8.87 -1.13 -31.42
C LEU A 32 -10.32 -1.64 -31.49
N ARG A 33 -11.17 -1.05 -32.34
CA ARG A 33 -12.53 -1.57 -32.56
C ARG A 33 -12.55 -2.95 -33.22
N CYS A 34 -11.64 -3.24 -34.14
CA CYS A 34 -11.50 -4.57 -34.73
C CYS A 34 -11.00 -5.60 -33.70
N GLU A 35 -10.07 -5.22 -32.82
CA GLU A 35 -9.56 -6.09 -31.74
C GLU A 35 -10.63 -6.36 -30.68
N VAL A 36 -11.42 -5.35 -30.30
CA VAL A 36 -12.54 -5.50 -29.37
C VAL A 36 -13.71 -6.27 -30.00
N ALA A 37 -13.92 -6.12 -31.31
CA ALA A 37 -14.94 -6.88 -32.05
C ALA A 37 -14.48 -8.30 -32.42
N ALA A 38 -13.20 -8.64 -32.24
CA ALA A 38 -12.76 -10.03 -32.34
C ALA A 38 -13.47 -10.83 -31.25
N PRO A 39 -14.09 -11.98 -31.57
CA PRO A 39 -14.74 -12.80 -30.55
C PRO A 39 -13.68 -13.18 -29.51
N ALA A 40 -13.91 -12.75 -28.27
CA ALA A 40 -13.01 -13.04 -27.17
C ALA A 40 -12.82 -14.55 -27.08
N ILE A 41 -11.62 -15.04 -27.40
CA ILE A 41 -11.16 -16.29 -26.83
C ILE A 41 -11.21 -16.03 -25.33
N GLU A 42 -12.07 -16.74 -24.60
CA GLU A 42 -12.26 -16.58 -23.15
C GLU A 42 -10.90 -16.50 -22.47
N ALA A 43 -10.45 -15.28 -22.20
CA ALA A 43 -9.39 -15.05 -21.23
C ALA A 43 -9.97 -15.55 -19.91
N PRO A 44 -9.22 -16.34 -19.11
CA PRO A 44 -9.69 -16.75 -17.80
C PRO A 44 -10.12 -15.48 -17.09
N ALA A 45 -11.37 -15.47 -16.61
CA ALA A 45 -11.98 -14.33 -15.95
C ALA A 45 -10.95 -13.74 -14.98
N ASN A 46 -10.36 -12.62 -15.37
CA ASN A 46 -9.61 -11.83 -14.42
C ASN A 46 -10.71 -11.23 -13.58
N ASP A 47 -11.03 -11.91 -12.49
CA ASP A 47 -11.87 -11.42 -11.42
C ASP A 47 -11.23 -10.11 -10.96
N ALA A 48 -11.56 -9.04 -11.66
CA ALA A 48 -11.54 -7.69 -11.14
C ALA A 48 -12.64 -7.66 -10.09
N ALA A 49 -12.42 -8.43 -9.01
CA ALA A 49 -13.13 -8.32 -7.77
C ALA A 49 -13.05 -6.84 -7.44
N SER A 50 -14.19 -6.16 -7.55
CA SER A 50 -14.41 -4.82 -7.01
C SER A 50 -13.62 -4.73 -5.71
N ILE A 51 -12.59 -3.87 -5.68
CA ILE A 51 -11.76 -3.71 -4.49
C ILE A 51 -12.69 -3.15 -3.43
N ASP A 52 -13.18 -4.03 -2.56
CA ASP A 52 -14.05 -3.67 -1.47
C ASP A 52 -13.25 -2.85 -0.46
N TYR A 53 -13.33 -1.53 -0.60
CA TYR A 53 -12.65 -0.54 0.22
C TYR A 53 -13.04 -0.64 1.69
N HIS A 54 -14.22 -1.21 2.00
CA HIS A 54 -14.68 -1.43 3.37
C HIS A 54 -14.13 -2.73 3.97
N ARG A 55 -13.69 -3.67 3.14
CA ARG A 55 -12.99 -4.89 3.58
C ARG A 55 -11.49 -4.65 3.81
N SER A 56 -10.90 -3.64 3.17
CA SER A 56 -9.53 -3.21 3.46
C SER A 56 -9.48 -2.41 4.77
N GLY A 57 -9.56 -3.09 5.92
CA GLY A 57 -9.41 -2.47 7.23
C GLY A 57 -8.13 -1.62 7.35
N ASN A 58 -8.16 -0.60 8.21
CA ASN A 58 -7.17 0.48 8.35
C ASN A 58 -5.71 0.04 8.16
N GLY A 59 -5.08 0.47 7.06
CA GLY A 59 -3.70 0.15 6.72
C GLY A 59 -2.68 0.63 7.75
N LEU A 60 -2.92 1.80 8.37
CA LEU A 60 -2.05 2.33 9.42
C LEU A 60 -2.03 1.42 10.65
N LEU A 61 -3.20 0.94 11.09
CA LEU A 61 -3.29 0.10 12.27
C LEU A 61 -2.65 -1.27 12.03
N LYS A 62 -2.82 -1.82 10.82
CA LYS A 62 -2.11 -3.03 10.39
C LYS A 62 -0.59 -2.80 10.35
N ALA A 63 -0.13 -1.64 9.88
CA ALA A 63 1.29 -1.29 9.89
C ALA A 63 1.84 -1.19 11.31
N LEU A 64 1.09 -0.56 12.23
CA LEU A 64 1.46 -0.46 13.65
C LEU A 64 1.54 -1.85 14.30
N VAL A 65 0.56 -2.72 14.05
CA VAL A 65 0.59 -4.11 14.55
C VAL A 65 1.79 -4.86 14.01
N ARG A 66 2.11 -4.72 12.72
CA ARG A 66 3.31 -5.34 12.14
C ARG A 66 4.58 -4.81 12.76
N PHE A 67 4.67 -3.49 12.96
CA PHE A 67 5.80 -2.88 13.64
C PHE A 67 5.97 -3.45 15.05
N ALA A 68 4.89 -3.51 15.84
CA ALA A 68 4.92 -4.10 17.18
C ALA A 68 5.35 -5.58 17.17
N LEU A 69 4.86 -6.36 16.20
CA LEU A 69 5.26 -7.76 16.04
C LEU A 69 6.74 -7.89 15.64
N GLY A 70 7.21 -7.04 14.72
CA GLY A 70 8.62 -6.95 14.37
C GLY A 70 9.49 -6.60 15.58
N SER A 71 9.10 -5.59 16.36
CA SER A 71 9.79 -5.19 17.60
C SER A 71 9.83 -6.32 18.61
N PHE A 72 8.75 -7.09 18.74
CA PHE A 72 8.71 -8.29 19.57
C PHE A 72 9.71 -9.35 19.09
N GLY A 73 9.79 -9.61 17.78
CA GLY A 73 10.80 -10.50 17.20
C GLY A 73 12.24 -10.04 17.45
N ALA A 74 12.51 -8.75 17.27
CA ALA A 74 13.80 -8.14 17.59
C ALA A 74 14.17 -8.30 19.07
N TYR A 75 13.20 -8.13 19.96
CA TYR A 75 13.40 -8.27 21.40
C TYR A 75 13.75 -9.71 21.79
N LEU A 76 13.07 -10.71 21.21
CA LEU A 76 13.43 -12.11 21.43
C LEU A 76 14.83 -12.44 20.89
N ALA A 77 15.18 -11.91 19.72
CA ALA A 77 16.52 -12.10 19.15
C ALA A 77 17.61 -11.44 20.01
N TRP A 78 17.33 -10.28 20.60
CA TRP A 78 18.22 -9.63 21.56
C TRP A 78 18.47 -10.51 22.79
N ILE A 79 17.41 -11.06 23.41
CA ILE A 79 17.54 -11.97 24.56
C ILE A 79 18.39 -13.19 24.18
N ALA A 80 18.09 -13.81 23.04
CA ALA A 80 18.83 -14.99 22.57
C ALA A 80 20.31 -14.69 22.29
N ALA A 81 20.61 -13.50 21.76
CA ALA A 81 21.98 -13.05 21.50
C ALA A 81 22.77 -12.81 22.80
N LEU A 82 22.13 -12.22 23.82
CA LEU A 82 22.74 -12.05 25.14
C LEU A 82 22.99 -13.39 25.84
N ASP A 83 22.03 -14.32 25.76
CA ASP A 83 22.16 -15.68 26.32
C ASP A 83 23.32 -16.45 25.65
N SER A 84 23.51 -16.24 24.35
CA SER A 84 24.60 -16.82 23.56
C SER A 84 25.94 -16.10 23.74
N GLN A 85 26.02 -15.07 24.59
CA GLN A 85 27.22 -14.25 24.83
C GLN A 85 27.86 -13.70 23.55
N LEU A 86 27.02 -13.28 22.60
CA LEU A 86 27.49 -12.70 21.35
C LEU A 86 28.14 -11.33 21.57
N GLY A 87 29.04 -10.95 20.65
CA GLY A 87 29.62 -9.61 20.61
C GLY A 87 28.59 -8.54 20.26
N GLU A 88 28.95 -7.27 20.49
CA GLU A 88 28.03 -6.14 20.28
C GLU A 88 27.52 -6.06 18.83
N PHE A 89 28.42 -6.26 17.86
CA PHE A 89 28.05 -6.23 16.44
C PHE A 89 27.05 -7.34 16.10
N GLU A 90 27.31 -8.56 16.57
CA GLU A 90 26.48 -9.73 16.35
C GLU A 90 25.10 -9.56 17.01
N VAL A 91 25.03 -8.92 18.18
CA VAL A 91 23.76 -8.58 18.85
C VAL A 91 22.94 -7.63 17.97
N TRP A 92 23.54 -6.56 17.42
CA TRP A 92 22.83 -5.63 16.52
C TRP A 92 22.33 -6.32 15.24
N LEU A 93 23.14 -7.24 14.70
CA LEU A 93 22.76 -8.04 13.54
C LEU A 93 21.60 -8.98 13.87
N ALA A 94 21.64 -9.65 15.03
CA ALA A 94 20.57 -10.53 15.50
C ALA A 94 19.26 -9.79 15.72
N ILE A 95 19.29 -8.61 16.36
CA ILE A 95 18.12 -7.74 16.53
C ILE A 95 17.49 -7.41 15.17
N SER A 96 18.32 -6.91 14.25
CA SER A 96 17.87 -6.48 12.92
C SER A 96 17.30 -7.65 12.12
N ALA A 97 17.98 -8.79 12.15
CA ALA A 97 17.53 -10.02 11.48
C ALA A 97 16.23 -10.54 12.09
N GLY A 98 16.09 -10.56 13.42
CA GLY A 98 14.87 -10.95 14.11
C GLY A 98 13.69 -10.07 13.73
N PHE A 99 13.89 -8.75 13.72
CA PHE A 99 12.86 -7.79 13.27
C PHE A 99 12.41 -8.06 11.83
N ILE A 100 13.36 -8.15 10.88
CA ILE A 100 13.08 -8.33 9.45
C ILE A 100 12.42 -9.70 9.20
N LEU A 101 12.92 -10.76 9.84
CA LEU A 101 12.38 -12.10 9.69
C LEU A 101 10.93 -12.17 10.19
N THR A 102 10.64 -11.60 11.36
CA THR A 102 9.28 -11.55 11.90
C THR A 102 8.36 -10.74 11.00
N LEU A 103 8.82 -9.61 10.45
CA LEU A 103 8.05 -8.86 9.45
C LEU A 103 7.79 -9.68 8.18
N ALA A 104 8.80 -10.35 7.64
CA ALA A 104 8.67 -11.20 6.45
C ALA A 104 7.65 -12.33 6.68
N LEU A 105 7.72 -13.00 7.83
CA LEU A 105 6.77 -14.05 8.20
C LEU A 105 5.35 -13.51 8.39
N SER A 106 5.19 -12.26 8.87
CA SER A 106 3.88 -11.59 8.98
C SER A 106 3.17 -11.37 7.62
N LEU A 107 3.91 -11.51 6.51
CA LEU A 107 3.38 -11.39 5.15
C LEU A 107 2.92 -12.73 4.57
N VAL A 108 3.06 -13.86 5.26
CA VAL A 108 2.54 -15.16 4.78
C VAL A 108 1.03 -15.23 5.00
N GLY A 109 0.29 -15.92 4.12
CA GLY A 109 -1.19 -15.92 4.07
C GLY A 109 -1.91 -16.02 5.43
N PRO A 110 -1.64 -17.05 6.25
CA PRO A 110 -2.25 -17.18 7.58
C PRO A 110 -1.86 -16.05 8.54
N ALA A 111 -0.59 -15.63 8.52
CA ALA A 111 -0.10 -14.55 9.38
C ALA A 111 -0.69 -13.18 8.99
N ARG A 112 -1.01 -12.96 7.71
CA ARG A 112 -1.77 -11.77 7.27
C ARG A 112 -3.16 -11.72 7.89
N GLY A 113 -3.83 -12.86 7.98
CA GLY A 113 -5.12 -12.99 8.67
C GLY A 113 -5.00 -12.65 10.15
N PHE A 114 -3.97 -13.17 10.81
CA PHE A 114 -3.69 -12.86 12.21
C PHE A 114 -3.41 -11.36 12.45
N VAL A 115 -2.59 -10.72 11.63
CA VAL A 115 -2.34 -9.27 11.68
C VAL A 115 -3.64 -8.48 11.49
N HIS A 116 -4.53 -8.94 10.62
CA HIS A 116 -5.82 -8.30 10.43
C HIS A 116 -6.70 -8.38 11.68
N LEU A 117 -6.80 -9.56 12.30
CA LEU A 117 -7.56 -9.75 13.53
C LEU A 117 -6.99 -8.89 14.67
N LEU A 118 -5.67 -8.89 14.86
CA LEU A 118 -5.00 -8.03 15.84
C LEU A 118 -5.29 -6.54 15.60
N ALA A 119 -5.25 -6.10 14.34
CA ALA A 119 -5.59 -4.72 14.01
C ALA A 119 -7.06 -4.41 14.31
N GLU A 120 -7.97 -5.34 14.06
CA GLU A 120 -9.39 -5.16 14.40
C GLU A 120 -9.62 -5.11 15.91
N THR A 121 -8.97 -5.98 16.68
CA THR A 121 -8.96 -5.93 18.15
C THR A 121 -8.38 -4.62 18.67
N ALA A 122 -7.27 -4.15 18.11
CA ALA A 122 -6.65 -2.87 18.49
C ALA A 122 -7.59 -1.69 18.21
N ARG A 123 -8.33 -1.73 17.08
CA ARG A 123 -9.31 -0.70 16.74
C ARG A 123 -10.38 -0.60 17.82
N TRP A 124 -10.98 -1.73 18.18
CA TRP A 124 -11.99 -1.77 19.24
C TRP A 124 -11.43 -1.39 20.59
N GLY A 125 -10.21 -1.84 20.93
CA GLY A 125 -9.51 -1.44 22.15
C GLY A 125 -9.32 0.06 22.27
N ILE A 126 -8.91 0.73 21.18
CA ILE A 126 -8.76 2.20 21.14
C ILE A 126 -10.12 2.89 21.34
N ILE A 127 -11.17 2.42 20.66
CA ILE A 127 -12.51 3.02 20.76
C ILE A 127 -13.05 2.88 22.18
N VAL A 128 -13.00 1.68 22.76
CA VAL A 128 -13.48 1.41 24.12
C VAL A 128 -12.66 2.18 25.15
N GLY A 129 -11.33 2.21 25.01
CA GLY A 129 -10.45 2.97 25.88
C GLY A 129 -10.73 4.47 25.82
N ALA A 130 -10.95 5.04 24.63
CA ALA A 130 -11.31 6.44 24.47
C ALA A 130 -12.69 6.76 25.04
N ALA A 131 -13.69 5.88 24.82
CA ALA A 131 -15.03 6.05 25.37
C ALA A 131 -15.02 6.01 26.90
N PHE A 132 -14.29 5.05 27.49
CA PHE A 132 -14.16 4.93 28.94
C PHE A 132 -13.38 6.11 29.54
N GLY A 133 -12.28 6.53 28.91
CA GLY A 133 -11.51 7.70 29.32
C GLY A 133 -12.34 8.99 29.24
N GLY A 134 -13.13 9.17 28.17
CA GLY A 134 -14.05 10.29 28.03
C GLY A 134 -15.15 10.29 29.10
N LEU A 135 -15.76 9.12 29.36
CA LEU A 135 -16.76 8.97 30.43
C LEU A 135 -16.17 9.31 31.81
N TRP A 136 -14.96 8.83 32.09
CA TRP A 136 -14.27 9.12 33.34
C TRP A 136 -14.01 10.62 33.53
N LEU A 137 -13.51 11.31 32.50
CA LEU A 137 -13.28 12.75 32.53
C LEU A 137 -14.59 13.54 32.71
N LEU A 138 -15.67 13.11 32.06
CA LEU A 138 -16.99 13.72 32.26
C LEU A 138 -17.44 13.57 33.72
N LEU A 139 -17.34 12.37 34.29
CA LEU A 139 -17.69 12.13 35.70
C LEU A 139 -16.86 12.97 36.66
N GLN A 140 -15.56 13.18 36.38
CA GLN A 140 -14.73 14.09 37.17
C GLN A 140 -15.11 15.56 37.00
N GLY A 141 -15.60 15.97 35.83
CA GLY A 141 -16.02 17.35 35.57
C GLY A 141 -17.37 17.73 36.19
N TYR A 142 -18.21 16.76 36.57
CA TYR A 142 -19.50 16.98 37.25
C TYR A 142 -19.42 16.86 38.78
N ALA A 143 -18.27 16.45 39.34
CA ALA A 143 -18.02 16.33 40.78
C ALA A 143 -17.31 17.58 41.31
#